data_AF-A0A3D5RT14-F1
#
_entry.id   AF-A0A3D5RT14-F1
#
_cell.length_a   1.000
_cell.length_b   1.000
_cell.length_c   1.000
_cell.angle_alpha   90.00
_cell.angle_beta   90.00
_cell.angle_gamma   90.00
#
_symmetry.space_group_name_H-M   'P 1'
#
loop_
_entity.id
_entity.type
_entity.pdbx_description
1 polymer ?
#
loop_
_entity_poly.entity_id
_entity_poly.type
_entity_poly.pdbx_seq_one_letter_code
_entity_poly.pdbx_strand_id
1 'polypeptide(L)' 'MKILLAQPRGFCAGVVRAVEIVELALKKYGPPVYVRHEIVHNKRVVEDLR' A
#
# COMPACT_ATOMS: atom_id res chain seq x y z
N MET A 1 -32.83 -1.79 4.25
CA MET A 1 -31.66 -2.68 4.52
C MET A 1 -30.65 -1.91 5.34
N LYS A 2 -30.18 -2.43 6.48
CA LYS A 2 -29.19 -1.76 7.34
C LYS A 2 -27.81 -2.40 7.12
N ILE A 3 -26.83 -1.60 6.72
CA ILE A 3 -25.43 -2.05 6.54
C ILE A 3 -24.64 -1.68 7.81
N LEU A 4 -23.89 -2.63 8.34
CA LEU A 4 -23.01 -2.44 9.50
C LEU A 4 -21.57 -2.68 9.08
N LEU A 5 -20.66 -1.81 9.53
CA LEU A 5 -19.23 -1.90 9.24
C LEU A 5 -18.47 -2.18 10.53
N ALA A 6 -17.66 -3.24 10.53
CA ALA A 6 -16.83 -3.59 11.67
C ALA A 6 -15.76 -2.52 11.96
N GLN A 7 -15.31 -2.48 13.21
CA GLN A 7 -14.16 -1.69 13.66
C GLN A 7 -13.26 -2.51 14.59
N PRO A 8 -11.91 -2.44 14.43
CA PRO A 8 -11.19 -1.73 13.37
C PRO A 8 -11.33 -2.45 12.01
N ARG A 9 -11.18 -1.70 10.91
CA ARG A 9 -11.16 -2.24 9.55
C ARG A 9 -10.17 -1.45 8.70
N GLY A 10 -9.60 -2.09 7.67
CA GLY A 10 -8.65 -1.46 6.77
C GLY A 10 -7.19 -1.74 7.15
N PHE A 11 -6.32 -0.74 6.96
CA PHE A 11 -4.88 -0.91 7.08
C PHE A 11 -4.38 -0.82 8.51
N CYS A 12 -3.42 -1.68 8.85
CA CYS A 12 -2.63 -1.53 10.07
C CYS A 12 -1.47 -0.56 9.83
N ALA A 13 -0.83 -0.11 10.91
CA ALA A 13 0.31 0.80 10.84
C ALA A 13 1.45 0.27 9.94
N GLY A 14 1.67 -1.06 9.92
CA GLY A 14 2.69 -1.69 9.08
C GLY A 14 2.39 -1.56 7.58
N VAL A 15 1.13 -1.78 7.18
CA VAL A 15 0.69 -1.64 5.79
C VAL A 15 0.80 -0.19 5.33
N VAL A 16 0.33 0.76 6.16
CA VAL A 16 0.43 2.20 5.84
C VAL A 16 1.89 2.59 5.60
N ARG A 17 2.77 2.24 6.53
CA ARG A 17 4.20 2.57 6.43
C ARG A 17 4.87 1.90 5.22
N ALA A 18 4.51 0.66 4.90
CA ALA A 18 5.10 -0.06 3.78
C ALA A 18 4.79 0.62 2.44
N VAL A 19 3.54 1.04 2.23
CA VAL A 19 3.12 1.77 1.03
C VAL A 19 3.81 3.14 0.95
N GLU A 20 3.82 3.89 2.04
CA GLU A 20 4.43 5.23 2.11
C GLU A 20 5.93 5.20 1.78
N ILE A 21 6.67 4.17 2.20
CA ILE A 21 8.09 4.03 1.88
C ILE A 21 8.32 3.91 0.37
N VAL A 22 7.48 3.16 -0.35
CA VAL A 22 7.61 3.00 -1.81
C VAL A 22 7.29 4.32 -2.52
N GLU A 23 6.23 5.02 -2.11
CA GLU A 23 5.87 6.34 -2.65
C GLU A 23 6.97 7.38 -2.41
N LEU A 24 7.53 7.43 -1.20
CA LEU A 24 8.64 8.32 -0.86
C LEU A 24 9.90 7.98 -1.65
N ALA A 25 10.20 6.70 -1.86
CA ALA A 25 11.33 6.27 -2.67
C ALA A 25 11.15 6.71 -4.14
N LEU A 26 9.96 6.51 -4.72
CA LEU A 26 9.64 6.97 -6.07
C LEU A 26 9.78 8.48 -6.21
N LYS A 27 9.27 9.24 -5.23
CA LYS A 27 9.39 10.71 -5.22
C LYS A 27 10.84 11.19 -5.10
N LYS A 28 11.65 10.51 -4.29
CA LYS A 28 13.02 10.93 -3.98
C LYS A 28 14.02 10.51 -5.06
N TYR A 29 13.87 9.32 -5.62
CA TYR A 29 14.86 8.71 -6.51
C TYR A 29 14.39 8.63 -7.97
N GLY A 30 13.10 8.84 -8.22
CA GLY A 30 12.50 8.63 -9.55
C GLY A 30 12.36 7.13 -9.88
N PRO A 31 11.60 6.80 -10.93
CA PRO A 31 11.50 5.42 -11.41
C PRO A 31 12.78 4.97 -12.15
N PRO A 32 13.14 3.66 -12.12
CA PRO A 32 12.44 2.58 -11.43
C PRO A 32 12.90 2.41 -9.97
N VAL A 33 11.93 2.17 -9.08
CA VAL A 33 12.17 1.64 -7.72
C VAL A 33 11.72 0.19 -7.69
N TYR A 34 12.62 -0.72 -7.34
CA TYR A 34 12.32 -2.15 -7.29
C TYR A 34 11.89 -2.57 -5.88
N VAL A 35 10.78 -3.31 -5.80
CA VAL A 35 10.32 -3.95 -4.57
C VAL A 35 10.47 -5.46 -4.70
N ARG A 36 11.03 -6.11 -3.69
CA ARG A 36 11.14 -7.58 -3.65
C ARG A 36 9.78 -8.16 -3.26
N HIS A 37 9.15 -8.89 -4.18
CA HIS A 37 7.76 -9.36 -4.08
C HIS A 37 6.75 -8.21 -4.01
N GLU A 38 5.48 -8.55 -3.78
CA GLU A 38 4.44 -7.56 -3.54
C GLU A 38 4.65 -6.88 -2.19
N ILE A 39 4.56 -5.54 -2.15
CA ILE A 39 4.70 -4.76 -0.91
C ILE A 39 3.61 -5.10 0.12
N VAL A 40 2.40 -5.36 -0.39
CA VAL A 40 1.25 -5.91 0.36
C VAL A 40 0.41 -6.79 -0.57
N HIS A 41 -0.29 -7.78 -0.02
CA HIS A 41 -1.18 -8.66 -0.79
C HIS A 41 -2.53 -7.99 -1.09
N ASN A 42 -2.48 -6.90 -1.85
CA ASN A 42 -3.65 -6.20 -2.36
C ASN A 42 -3.38 -5.80 -3.81
N LYS A 43 -4.10 -6.43 -4.73
CA LYS A 43 -3.92 -6.23 -6.17
C LYS A 43 -4.00 -4.76 -6.59
N ARG A 44 -4.99 -4.03 -6.07
CA ARG A 44 -5.18 -2.60 -6.38
C ARG A 44 -3.95 -1.79 -5.95
N VAL A 45 -3.47 -2.00 -4.72
CA VAL A 45 -2.30 -1.28 -4.20
C VAL A 45 -1.04 -1.60 -5.00
N VAL A 46 -0.86 -2.85 -5.42
CA VAL A 46 0.28 -3.26 -6.25
C VAL A 46 0.21 -2.68 -7.65
N GLU A 47 -0.98 -2.57 -8.24
CA GLU A 47 -1.20 -1.96 -9.55
C GLU A 47 -0.97 -0.44 -9.53
N ASP A 48 -1.36 0.25 -8.44
CA ASP A 48 -1.15 1.69 -8.28
C ASP A 48 0.34 2.08 -8.16
N LEU A 49 1.21 1.13 -7.78
CA LEU A 49 2.65 1.33 -7.56
C LEU A 49 3.55 0.78 -8.69
N ARG A 50 2.96 0.20 -9.75
CA ARG A 50 3.69 -0.28 -10.93
C ARG A 50 3.95 0.82 -11.95
#